data_AF-A0A958TZ55-F1
#
_entry.id   AF-A0A958TZ55-F1
#
_cell.length_a   1.000
_cell.length_b   1.000
_cell.length_c   1.000
_cell.angle_alpha   90.00
_cell.angle_beta   90.00
_cell.angle_gamma   90.00
#
_symmetry.space_group_name_H-M   'P 1'
#
loop_
_entity.id
_entity.type
_entity.pdbx_description
1 polymer ?
#
loop_
_entity_poly.entity_id
_entity_poly.type
_entity_poly.pdbx_seq_one_letter_code
_entity_poly.pdbx_strand_id
1 'polypeptide(L)'
;RKVSNLESYITVLHIEYMNKVILLTGGIVTVAYITEYFIGWYSGVPYENYTYLSFGAATGPYWWAFWALIICNLIVPLSLWVKKLRRNIRWTFFVALVINIGMWFERFDIIVVDLSKDRLTSSWTMFQPTFVDIGTFMGTIGFFFVLFLLYARTFPVIAQAEVKTILKSSGESFKKLRAEHGDDASHVQTIEEYPADAGPSANVEGKHFKSVFDGSTEEDSDKNQVDFEQHKGKIDNLLSGIGTFDPAVSKQDDLKKISGVGPVMEQKLHQLGIFTFEQVSRMTDREYDLLDEIISEFPGRAKRDDWAGQALTLKNKN
;
A
#
# COMPACT_ATOMS: atom_id res chain seq x y z
N ARG A 1 -3.99 4.73 -3.69
CA ARG A 1 -4.90 3.56 -3.75
C ARG A 1 -4.89 2.92 -5.14
N LYS A 2 -5.42 3.59 -6.18
CA LYS A 2 -5.57 3.00 -7.53
C LYS A 2 -4.25 2.74 -8.27
N VAL A 3 -3.25 3.60 -8.10
CA VAL A 3 -1.94 3.47 -8.78
C VAL A 3 -1.08 2.35 -8.18
N SER A 4 -1.20 2.09 -6.88
CA SER A 4 -0.39 1.09 -6.16
C SER A 4 -1.18 -0.17 -5.79
N ASN A 5 -2.38 -0.35 -6.34
CA ASN A 5 -3.27 -1.50 -6.09
C ASN A 5 -3.58 -1.81 -4.60
N LEU A 6 -3.55 -0.79 -3.74
CA LEU A 6 -3.82 -0.92 -2.29
C LEU A 6 -5.32 -0.84 -1.95
N GLU A 7 -6.15 -1.28 -2.87
CA GLU A 7 -7.61 -1.14 -2.82
C GLU A 7 -8.24 -1.94 -1.68
N SER A 8 -7.70 -3.12 -1.41
CA SER A 8 -8.15 -4.07 -0.39
C SER A 8 -7.76 -3.67 1.02
N TYR A 9 -6.69 -2.86 1.17
CA TYR A 9 -6.24 -2.36 2.47
C TYR A 9 -6.92 -1.03 2.83
N ILE A 10 -6.94 -0.07 1.90
CA ILE A 10 -7.56 1.24 2.11
C ILE A 10 -9.00 1.19 1.61
N THR A 11 -9.90 0.75 2.47
CA THR A 11 -11.33 0.61 2.15
C THR A 11 -12.08 1.94 2.17
N VAL A 12 -13.30 1.97 1.60
CA VAL A 12 -14.21 3.14 1.65
C VAL A 12 -14.53 3.55 3.08
N LEU A 13 -14.49 2.60 4.02
CA LEU A 13 -14.74 2.83 5.45
C LEU A 13 -13.64 3.69 6.09
N HIS A 14 -12.37 3.51 5.71
CA HIS A 14 -11.28 4.39 6.14
C HIS A 14 -11.52 5.83 5.69
N ILE A 15 -11.89 6.02 4.42
CA ILE A 15 -12.20 7.35 3.86
C ILE A 15 -13.41 7.95 4.56
N GLU A 16 -14.44 7.16 4.84
CA GLU A 16 -15.62 7.63 5.56
C GLU A 16 -15.28 8.11 6.98
N TYR A 17 -14.41 7.41 7.71
CA TYR A 17 -13.96 7.84 9.02
C TYR A 17 -13.08 9.09 8.95
N MET A 18 -12.14 9.16 8.01
CA MET A 18 -11.34 10.36 7.81
C MET A 18 -12.21 11.59 7.49
N ASN A 19 -13.23 11.42 6.65
CA ASN A 19 -14.18 12.50 6.37
C ASN A 19 -14.99 12.93 7.61
N LYS A 20 -15.29 12.03 8.54
CA LYS A 20 -15.93 12.41 9.81
C LYS A 20 -14.98 13.21 10.70
N VAL A 21 -13.69 12.87 10.72
CA VAL A 21 -12.67 13.64 11.45
C VAL A 21 -12.50 15.04 10.85
N ILE A 22 -12.46 15.13 9.51
CA ILE A 22 -12.45 16.43 8.78
C ILE A 22 -13.67 17.25 9.16
N LEU A 23 -14.86 16.64 9.21
CA LEU A 23 -16.09 17.33 9.57
C LEU A 23 -16.05 17.84 11.02
N LEU A 24 -15.58 17.01 11.96
CA LEU A 24 -15.45 17.38 13.36
C LEU A 24 -14.50 18.57 13.53
N THR A 25 -13.30 18.47 12.96
CA THR A 25 -12.27 19.51 13.06
C THR A 25 -12.68 20.79 12.34
N GLY A 26 -13.29 20.69 11.15
CA GLY A 26 -13.88 21.84 10.45
C GLY A 26 -15.01 22.50 11.24
N GLY A 27 -15.80 21.73 11.98
CA GLY A 27 -16.80 22.25 12.91
C GLY A 27 -16.18 23.06 14.07
N ILE A 28 -15.07 22.59 14.63
CA ILE A 28 -14.33 23.33 15.68
C ILE A 28 -13.81 24.66 15.12
N VAL A 29 -13.19 24.64 13.94
CA VAL A 29 -12.68 25.85 13.26
C VAL A 29 -13.83 26.82 12.94
N THR A 30 -14.97 26.31 12.48
CA THR A 30 -16.18 27.11 12.23
C THR A 30 -16.65 27.85 13.48
N VAL A 31 -16.66 27.18 14.64
CA VAL A 31 -17.03 27.81 15.91
C VAL A 31 -16.04 28.91 16.29
N ALA A 32 -14.74 28.71 16.06
CA ALA A 32 -13.73 29.74 16.26
C ALA A 32 -13.99 30.95 15.36
N TYR A 33 -14.24 30.76 14.07
CA TYR A 33 -14.53 31.85 13.13
C TYR A 33 -15.78 32.65 13.53
N ILE A 34 -16.86 31.97 13.92
CA ILE A 34 -18.08 32.64 14.38
C ILE A 34 -17.81 33.43 15.67
N THR A 35 -17.03 32.86 16.59
CA THR A 35 -16.65 33.53 17.83
C THR A 35 -15.81 34.77 17.57
N GLU A 36 -14.81 34.69 16.68
CA GLU A 36 -13.96 35.82 16.30
C GLU A 36 -14.76 36.93 15.62
N TYR A 37 -15.63 36.57 14.66
CA TYR A 37 -16.56 37.52 14.03
C TYR A 37 -17.46 38.20 15.07
N PHE A 38 -18.00 37.42 16.02
CA PHE A 38 -18.87 37.94 17.08
C PHE A 38 -18.12 38.86 18.04
N ILE A 39 -16.92 38.49 18.50
CA ILE A 39 -16.11 39.33 19.40
C ILE A 39 -15.71 40.62 18.68
N GLY A 40 -15.28 40.55 17.42
CA GLY A 40 -14.91 41.73 16.64
C GLY A 40 -16.07 42.72 16.50
N TRP A 41 -17.28 42.21 16.25
CA TRP A 41 -18.49 43.03 16.23
C TRP A 41 -18.88 43.56 17.62
N TYR A 42 -18.80 42.72 18.66
CA TYR A 42 -19.18 43.06 20.03
C TYR A 42 -18.22 44.08 20.69
N SER A 43 -16.93 44.01 20.37
CA SER A 43 -15.88 44.91 20.87
C SER A 43 -16.17 46.37 20.49
N GLY A 44 -16.73 46.61 19.30
CA GLY A 44 -17.07 47.94 18.81
C GLY A 44 -15.86 48.86 18.56
N VAL A 45 -14.65 48.32 18.64
CA VAL A 45 -13.40 49.05 18.39
C VAL A 45 -13.25 49.27 16.89
N PRO A 46 -13.10 50.52 16.40
CA PRO A 46 -13.04 50.81 14.97
C PRO A 46 -11.92 50.09 14.21
N TYR A 47 -10.86 49.70 14.90
CA TYR A 47 -9.71 48.99 14.32
C TYR A 47 -10.00 47.51 14.06
N GLU A 48 -10.86 46.86 14.85
CA GLU A 48 -11.24 45.45 14.65
C GLU A 48 -12.16 45.26 13.44
N ASN A 49 -12.80 46.34 12.96
CA ASN A 49 -13.61 46.32 11.76
C ASN A 49 -12.82 46.03 10.47
N TYR A 50 -11.49 45.97 10.52
CA TYR A 50 -10.62 45.63 9.38
C TYR A 50 -9.83 44.33 9.55
N THR A 51 -10.02 43.60 10.65
CA THR A 51 -9.39 42.30 10.95
C THR A 51 -9.99 41.16 10.11
N TYR A 52 -9.29 40.04 9.94
CA TYR A 52 -9.56 38.97 8.97
C TYR A 52 -10.92 38.23 9.04
N LEU A 53 -11.79 38.50 10.03
CA LEU A 53 -13.18 38.03 10.06
C LEU A 53 -14.10 39.18 10.51
N SER A 54 -14.04 40.30 9.79
CA SER A 54 -14.81 41.51 10.09
C SER A 54 -15.60 41.99 8.87
N PHE A 55 -16.54 42.91 9.09
CA PHE A 55 -17.31 43.53 8.02
C PHE A 55 -16.44 44.26 6.99
N GLY A 56 -15.36 44.90 7.43
CA GLY A 56 -14.43 45.60 6.54
C GLY A 56 -13.49 44.66 5.79
N ALA A 57 -13.24 43.44 6.26
CA ALA A 57 -12.57 42.41 5.46
C ALA A 57 -13.50 41.87 4.35
N ALA A 58 -14.78 41.66 4.66
CA ALA A 58 -15.77 41.17 3.69
C ALA A 58 -16.07 42.14 2.52
N THR A 59 -15.86 43.45 2.74
CA THR A 59 -16.10 44.51 1.74
C THR A 59 -14.82 45.22 1.29
N GLY A 60 -13.68 44.86 1.88
CA GLY A 60 -12.39 45.48 1.64
C GLY A 60 -11.70 44.99 0.37
N PRO A 61 -10.45 45.41 0.13
CA PRO A 61 -9.72 45.04 -1.09
C PRO A 61 -9.37 43.53 -1.15
N TYR A 62 -9.36 42.84 -0.02
CA TYR A 62 -9.19 41.39 0.10
C TYR A 62 -10.51 40.61 0.28
N TRP A 63 -11.66 41.18 -0.12
CA TRP A 63 -12.96 40.52 0.00
C TRP A 63 -12.98 39.10 -0.60
N TRP A 64 -12.28 38.91 -1.72
CA TRP A 64 -12.21 37.62 -2.41
C TRP A 64 -11.56 36.53 -1.56
N ALA A 65 -10.56 36.89 -0.74
CA ALA A 65 -9.87 35.95 0.16
C ALA A 65 -10.77 35.56 1.34
N PHE A 66 -11.46 36.54 1.94
CA PHE A 66 -12.48 36.32 2.96
C PHE A 66 -13.59 35.35 2.50
N TRP A 67 -14.16 35.56 1.31
CA TRP A 67 -15.20 34.65 0.81
C TRP A 67 -14.63 33.28 0.41
N ALA A 68 -13.38 33.21 -0.06
CA ALA A 68 -12.71 31.94 -0.31
C ALA A 68 -12.52 31.14 0.97
N LEU A 69 -12.14 31.79 2.08
CA LEU A 69 -12.05 31.17 3.40
C LEU A 69 -13.38 30.56 3.83
N ILE A 70 -14.46 31.34 3.79
CA ILE A 70 -15.80 30.87 4.17
C ILE A 70 -16.27 29.72 3.25
N ILE A 71 -16.11 29.85 1.95
CA ILE A 71 -16.57 28.81 1.02
C ILE A 71 -15.77 27.51 1.22
N CYS A 72 -14.45 27.59 1.28
CA CYS A 72 -13.57 26.42 1.31
C CYS A 72 -13.51 25.73 2.68
N ASN A 73 -13.57 26.48 3.79
CA ASN A 73 -13.42 25.92 5.15
C ASN A 73 -14.76 25.72 5.88
N LEU A 74 -15.81 26.43 5.50
CA LEU A 74 -17.15 26.25 6.11
C LEU A 74 -18.10 25.49 5.18
N ILE A 75 -18.36 26.00 3.98
CA ILE A 75 -19.43 25.47 3.11
C ILE A 75 -19.07 24.10 2.52
N VAL A 76 -17.85 23.97 1.99
CA VAL A 76 -17.41 22.74 1.31
C VAL A 76 -17.33 21.55 2.27
N PRO A 77 -16.78 21.64 3.50
CA PRO A 77 -16.76 20.54 4.45
C PRO A 77 -18.15 20.13 4.94
N LEU A 78 -19.10 21.06 5.05
CA LEU A 78 -20.49 20.74 5.40
C LEU A 78 -21.16 19.80 4.38
N SER A 79 -20.71 19.80 3.13
CA SER A 79 -21.19 18.82 2.13
C SER A 79 -20.93 17.35 2.54
N LEU A 80 -19.92 17.11 3.38
CA LEU A 80 -19.57 15.78 3.89
C LEU A 80 -20.53 15.26 4.97
N TRP A 81 -21.48 16.09 5.44
CA TRP A 81 -22.55 15.64 6.34
C TRP A 81 -23.45 14.60 5.66
N VAL A 82 -23.65 14.73 4.34
CA VAL A 82 -24.44 13.80 3.55
C VAL A 82 -23.67 12.50 3.33
N LYS A 83 -24.16 11.41 3.90
CA LYS A 83 -23.52 10.07 3.84
C LYS A 83 -23.20 9.62 2.39
N LYS A 84 -24.06 9.97 1.43
CA LYS A 84 -23.87 9.65 0.01
C LYS A 84 -22.65 10.35 -0.60
N LEU A 85 -22.43 11.63 -0.25
CA LEU A 85 -21.28 12.40 -0.73
C LEU A 85 -20.00 11.99 0.02
N ARG A 86 -20.10 11.70 1.31
CA ARG A 86 -18.97 11.24 2.14
C ARG A 86 -18.36 9.91 1.69
N ARG A 87 -19.15 9.02 1.10
CA ARG A 87 -18.69 7.70 0.61
C ARG A 87 -18.28 7.73 -0.86
N ASN A 88 -18.42 8.87 -1.55
CA ASN A 88 -18.02 9.02 -2.94
C ASN A 88 -16.57 9.50 -3.04
N ILE A 89 -15.67 8.60 -3.46
CA ILE A 89 -14.23 8.89 -3.57
C ILE A 89 -13.91 10.12 -4.42
N ARG A 90 -14.61 10.32 -5.54
CA ARG A 90 -14.35 11.45 -6.45
C ARG A 90 -14.70 12.77 -5.79
N TRP A 91 -15.82 12.80 -5.05
CA TRP A 91 -16.24 13.97 -4.31
C TRP A 91 -15.29 14.28 -3.14
N THR A 92 -14.93 13.27 -2.36
CA THR A 92 -13.98 13.44 -1.25
C THR A 92 -12.63 13.95 -1.72
N PHE A 93 -12.13 13.47 -2.87
CA PHE A 93 -10.87 13.96 -3.45
C PHE A 93 -10.96 15.44 -3.82
N PHE A 94 -12.05 15.87 -4.45
CA PHE A 94 -12.29 17.27 -4.78
C PHE A 94 -12.37 18.13 -3.51
N VAL A 95 -13.14 17.69 -2.51
CA VAL A 95 -13.27 18.39 -1.22
C VAL A 95 -11.92 18.53 -0.51
N ALA A 96 -11.09 17.49 -0.48
CA ALA A 96 -9.77 17.55 0.14
C ALA A 96 -8.85 18.59 -0.53
N LEU A 97 -8.90 18.70 -1.87
CA LEU A 97 -8.14 19.71 -2.60
C LEU A 97 -8.61 21.13 -2.25
N VAL A 98 -9.92 21.34 -2.21
CA VAL A 98 -10.52 22.62 -1.85
C VAL A 98 -10.20 23.01 -0.41
N ILE A 99 -10.25 22.07 0.53
CA ILE A 99 -9.88 22.32 1.94
C ILE A 99 -8.41 22.74 2.05
N ASN A 100 -7.48 22.09 1.35
CA ASN A 100 -6.07 22.49 1.39
C ASN A 100 -5.86 23.91 0.87
N ILE A 101 -6.58 24.30 -0.19
CA ILE A 101 -6.58 25.69 -0.69
C ILE A 101 -7.18 26.64 0.35
N GLY A 102 -8.29 26.26 0.98
CA GLY A 102 -8.95 27.05 2.02
C GLY A 102 -8.10 27.26 3.28
N MET A 103 -7.39 26.23 3.74
CA MET A 103 -6.45 26.34 4.88
C MET A 103 -5.24 27.22 4.54
N TRP A 104 -4.81 27.26 3.27
CA TRP A 104 -3.80 28.23 2.84
C TRP A 104 -4.36 29.66 2.88
N PHE A 105 -5.60 29.86 2.41
CA PHE A 105 -6.29 31.15 2.51
C PHE A 105 -6.51 31.59 3.95
N GLU A 106 -6.78 30.69 4.88
CA GLU A 106 -6.86 31.01 6.31
C GLU A 106 -5.56 31.68 6.79
N ARG A 107 -4.40 31.12 6.44
CA ARG A 107 -3.11 31.68 6.82
C ARG A 107 -2.81 32.98 6.09
N PHE A 108 -3.21 33.10 4.83
CA PHE A 108 -3.11 34.35 4.08
C PHE A 108 -3.97 35.44 4.74
N ASP A 109 -5.20 35.14 5.13
CA ASP A 109 -6.13 36.10 5.73
C ASP A 109 -5.64 36.56 7.10
N ILE A 110 -5.26 35.63 7.98
CA ILE A 110 -4.72 35.97 9.32
C ILE A 110 -3.49 36.89 9.22
N ILE A 111 -2.61 36.69 8.24
CA ILE A 111 -1.34 37.41 8.16
C ILE A 111 -1.49 38.69 7.32
N VAL A 112 -1.95 38.56 6.08
CA VAL A 112 -1.91 39.64 5.08
C VAL A 112 -3.04 40.64 5.31
N VAL A 113 -4.25 40.18 5.62
CA VAL A 113 -5.39 41.10 5.82
C VAL A 113 -5.15 41.93 7.08
N ASP A 114 -4.73 41.30 8.17
CA ASP A 114 -4.46 41.99 9.43
C ASP A 114 -3.28 42.97 9.34
N LEU A 115 -2.22 42.63 8.60
CA LEU A 115 -1.07 43.53 8.43
C LEU A 115 -1.32 44.64 7.41
N SER A 116 -2.27 44.47 6.48
CA SER A 116 -2.55 45.48 5.45
C SER A 116 -3.10 46.78 6.02
N LYS A 117 -3.80 46.70 7.15
CA LYS A 117 -4.46 47.83 7.82
C LYS A 117 -4.14 47.83 9.31
N ASP A 118 -3.00 48.42 9.64
CA ASP A 118 -2.64 48.70 11.03
C ASP A 118 -3.38 49.94 11.57
N ARG A 119 -3.19 50.26 12.85
CA ARG A 119 -3.81 51.38 13.57
C ARG A 119 -3.54 52.74 12.92
N LEU A 120 -2.39 52.91 12.27
CA LEU A 120 -2.00 54.14 11.58
C LEU A 120 -2.41 54.05 10.10
N THR A 121 -3.28 54.96 9.67
CA THR A 121 -3.74 55.04 8.28
C THR A 121 -2.62 55.31 7.28
N SER A 122 -1.55 55.99 7.71
CA SER A 122 -0.35 56.22 6.88
C SER A 122 0.43 54.96 6.56
N SER A 123 0.28 53.90 7.36
CA SER A 123 0.99 52.63 7.21
C SER A 123 0.22 51.61 6.37
N TRP A 124 -0.97 51.97 5.89
CA TRP A 124 -1.80 51.06 5.11
C TRP A 124 -1.14 50.74 3.78
N THR A 125 -0.99 49.45 3.49
CA THR A 125 -0.33 48.99 2.29
C THR A 125 -0.96 47.70 1.78
N MET A 126 -0.84 47.47 0.48
CA MET A 126 -1.33 46.27 -0.18
C MET A 126 -0.17 45.32 -0.45
N PHE A 127 -0.38 44.06 -0.12
CA PHE A 127 0.50 42.97 -0.54
C PHE A 127 0.15 42.51 -1.95
N GLN A 128 1.17 42.46 -2.81
CA GLN A 128 1.11 41.85 -4.12
C GLN A 128 2.30 40.87 -4.25
N PRO A 129 2.04 39.56 -4.45
CA PRO A 129 3.10 38.58 -4.57
C PRO A 129 3.89 38.79 -5.87
N THR A 130 5.20 38.62 -5.79
CA THR A 130 6.09 38.61 -6.94
C THR A 130 6.15 37.20 -7.54
N PHE A 131 6.71 37.09 -8.75
CA PHE A 131 6.90 35.78 -9.39
C PHE A 131 7.85 34.89 -8.58
N VAL A 132 8.76 35.46 -7.80
CA VAL A 132 9.71 34.72 -6.95
C VAL A 132 8.99 34.07 -5.77
N ASP A 133 8.00 34.76 -5.19
CA ASP A 133 7.19 34.21 -4.08
C ASP A 133 6.39 33.00 -4.56
N ILE A 134 5.73 33.13 -5.71
CA ILE A 134 4.95 32.05 -6.35
C ILE A 134 5.88 30.90 -6.77
N GLY A 135 7.03 31.23 -7.37
CA GLY A 135 8.03 30.25 -7.79
C GLY A 135 8.59 29.44 -6.62
N THR A 136 8.86 30.11 -5.49
CA THR A 136 9.33 29.44 -4.26
C THR A 136 8.25 28.52 -3.70
N PHE A 137 6.99 28.96 -3.65
CA PHE A 137 5.86 28.14 -3.20
C PHE A 137 5.63 26.92 -4.10
N MET A 138 5.65 27.09 -5.43
CA MET A 138 5.57 25.96 -6.37
C MET A 138 6.78 25.03 -6.25
N GLY A 139 7.96 25.59 -5.99
CA GLY A 139 9.19 24.84 -5.75
C GLY A 139 9.10 23.93 -4.54
N THR A 140 8.53 24.39 -3.41
CA THR A 140 8.37 23.56 -2.22
C THR A 140 7.36 22.43 -2.44
N ILE A 141 6.29 22.65 -3.20
CA ILE A 141 5.34 21.59 -3.61
C ILE A 141 6.06 20.53 -4.45
N GLY A 142 6.86 20.96 -5.44
CA GLY A 142 7.64 20.03 -6.27
C GLY A 142 8.65 19.24 -5.44
N PHE A 143 9.39 19.91 -4.57
CA PHE A 143 10.37 19.27 -3.67
C PHE A 143 9.72 18.26 -2.72
N PHE A 144 8.55 18.58 -2.16
CA PHE A 144 7.77 17.66 -1.36
C PHE A 144 7.42 16.38 -2.14
N PHE A 145 6.92 16.51 -3.37
CA PHE A 145 6.58 15.35 -4.18
C PHE A 145 7.81 14.51 -4.57
N VAL A 146 8.95 15.13 -4.84
CA VAL A 146 10.21 14.40 -5.11
C VAL A 146 10.58 13.53 -3.90
N LEU A 147 10.60 14.10 -2.69
CA LEU A 147 10.90 13.34 -1.48
C LEU A 147 9.85 12.29 -1.16
N PHE A 148 8.56 12.61 -1.32
CA PHE A 148 7.46 11.69 -1.06
C PHE A 148 7.47 10.49 -2.03
N LEU A 149 7.72 10.73 -3.32
CA LEU A 149 7.81 9.65 -4.32
C LEU A 149 9.03 8.77 -4.10
N LEU A 150 10.17 9.36 -3.70
CA LEU A 150 11.36 8.60 -3.31
C LEU A 150 11.02 7.69 -2.13
N TYR A 151 10.41 8.25 -1.07
CA TYR A 151 9.95 7.49 0.09
C TYR A 151 8.99 6.36 -0.29
N ALA A 152 7.97 6.65 -1.10
CA ALA A 152 6.98 5.66 -1.52
C ALA A 152 7.57 4.53 -2.38
N ARG A 153 8.73 4.76 -3.01
CA ARG A 153 9.48 3.77 -3.78
C ARG A 153 10.45 2.96 -2.93
N THR A 154 11.09 3.56 -1.93
CA THR A 154 12.15 2.90 -1.15
C THR A 154 11.65 2.24 0.12
N PHE A 155 10.57 2.72 0.73
CA PHE A 155 10.04 2.21 2.00
C PHE A 155 8.67 1.54 1.84
N PRO A 156 8.34 0.56 2.70
CA PRO A 156 7.01 -0.04 2.72
C PRO A 156 5.96 0.99 3.19
N VAL A 157 5.04 1.34 2.29
CA VAL A 157 4.01 2.39 2.51
C VAL A 157 2.97 2.00 3.58
N ILE A 158 2.87 0.70 3.91
CA ILE A 158 1.95 0.18 4.94
C ILE A 158 2.75 -0.57 6.01
N ALA A 159 2.48 -0.25 7.27
CA ALA A 159 3.07 -0.92 8.43
C ALA A 159 2.57 -2.38 8.55
N GLN A 160 3.40 -3.34 8.14
CA GLN A 160 3.04 -4.77 8.10
C GLN A 160 2.77 -5.37 9.48
N ALA A 161 3.49 -4.92 10.51
CA ALA A 161 3.33 -5.43 11.87
C ALA A 161 1.90 -5.18 12.42
N GLU A 162 1.37 -3.97 12.19
CA GLU A 162 0.03 -3.57 12.64
C GLU A 162 -1.08 -4.21 11.82
N VAL A 163 -0.91 -4.31 10.50
CA VAL A 163 -1.97 -4.91 9.66
C VAL A 163 -2.16 -6.39 10.00
N LYS A 164 -1.07 -7.13 10.29
CA LYS A 164 -1.15 -8.55 10.65
C LYS A 164 -1.90 -8.78 11.96
N THR A 165 -1.71 -7.94 12.97
CA THR A 165 -2.42 -8.06 14.26
C THR A 165 -3.91 -7.77 14.10
N ILE A 166 -4.26 -6.77 13.29
CA ILE A 166 -5.66 -6.40 13.01
C ILE A 166 -6.37 -7.46 12.14
N LEU A 167 -5.67 -8.10 11.20
CA LEU A 167 -6.27 -9.07 10.29
C LEU A 167 -6.91 -10.24 11.06
N LYS A 168 -6.24 -10.73 12.12
CA LYS A 168 -6.72 -11.82 12.97
C LYS A 168 -8.01 -11.47 13.72
N SER A 169 -8.22 -10.20 14.06
CA SER A 169 -9.42 -9.75 14.78
C SER A 169 -10.55 -9.29 13.86
N SER A 170 -10.20 -8.65 12.74
CA SER A 170 -11.14 -7.84 11.96
C SER A 170 -11.37 -8.32 10.53
N GLY A 171 -10.57 -9.27 10.03
CA GLY A 171 -10.70 -9.82 8.68
C GLY A 171 -11.99 -10.61 8.50
N GLU A 172 -12.69 -10.40 7.37
CA GLU A 172 -13.97 -11.08 7.10
C GLU A 172 -13.86 -12.61 7.10
N SER A 173 -12.74 -13.16 6.60
CA SER A 173 -12.48 -14.60 6.62
C SER A 173 -12.36 -15.14 8.04
N PHE A 174 -11.61 -14.46 8.92
CA PHE A 174 -11.46 -14.86 10.32
C PHE A 174 -12.76 -14.71 11.11
N LYS A 175 -13.58 -13.70 10.79
CA LYS A 175 -14.92 -13.53 11.39
C LYS A 175 -15.87 -14.66 11.01
N LYS A 176 -15.89 -15.08 9.73
CA LYS A 176 -16.69 -16.22 9.27
C LYS A 176 -16.24 -17.52 9.94
N LEU A 177 -14.94 -17.80 9.95
CA LEU A 177 -14.38 -18.98 10.60
C LEU A 177 -14.68 -19.06 12.10
N ARG A 178 -14.64 -17.93 12.82
CA ARG A 178 -15.02 -17.86 14.23
C ARG A 178 -16.52 -18.07 14.45
N ALA A 179 -17.35 -17.57 13.55
CA ALA A 179 -18.79 -17.81 13.59
C ALA A 179 -19.15 -19.29 13.32
N GLU A 180 -18.36 -19.99 12.51
CA GLU A 180 -18.59 -21.39 12.14
C GLU A 180 -17.97 -22.38 13.14
N HIS A 181 -16.79 -22.09 13.71
CA HIS A 181 -16.03 -23.03 14.53
C HIS A 181 -15.85 -22.63 16.01
N GLY A 182 -16.39 -21.49 16.44
CA GLY A 182 -16.22 -20.97 17.80
C GLY A 182 -14.85 -20.32 18.04
N ASP A 183 -14.67 -19.73 19.23
CA ASP A 183 -13.47 -18.95 19.58
C ASP A 183 -12.19 -19.80 19.76
N ASP A 184 -12.35 -21.10 19.98
CA ASP A 184 -11.26 -22.04 20.32
C ASP A 184 -10.61 -22.72 19.09
N ALA A 185 -11.10 -22.44 17.88
CA ALA A 185 -10.53 -23.03 16.67
C ALA A 185 -9.16 -22.42 16.33
N SER A 186 -8.14 -23.27 16.16
CA SER A 186 -6.80 -22.85 15.72
C SER A 186 -6.90 -22.14 14.37
N HIS A 187 -6.79 -20.80 14.36
CA HIS A 187 -6.88 -19.96 13.17
C HIS A 187 -5.69 -20.10 12.19
N VAL A 188 -4.88 -21.14 12.33
CA VAL A 188 -3.94 -21.55 11.29
C VAL A 188 -4.78 -22.33 10.29
N GLN A 189 -5.26 -21.64 9.25
CA GLN A 189 -5.54 -22.36 8.02
C GLN A 189 -4.24 -23.09 7.68
N THR A 190 -4.26 -24.42 7.73
CA THR A 190 -3.47 -25.19 6.77
C THR A 190 -3.78 -24.50 5.44
N ILE A 191 -2.79 -23.80 4.89
CA ILE A 191 -2.96 -23.15 3.60
C ILE A 191 -3.26 -24.32 2.67
N GLU A 192 -4.54 -24.57 2.40
CA GLU A 192 -4.94 -25.32 1.22
C GLU A 192 -4.30 -24.55 0.09
N GLU A 193 -3.26 -25.18 -0.44
CA GLU A 193 -2.60 -24.92 -1.71
C GLU A 193 -3.27 -23.78 -2.46
N TYR A 194 -2.72 -22.57 -2.31
CA TYR A 194 -2.75 -21.66 -3.45
C TYR A 194 -2.18 -22.49 -4.59
N PRO A 195 -2.94 -22.72 -5.68
CA PRO A 195 -2.38 -23.41 -6.82
C PRO A 195 -1.15 -22.60 -7.25
N ALA A 196 0.00 -23.26 -7.18
CA ALA A 196 1.31 -22.62 -7.26
C ALA A 196 1.67 -22.20 -8.71
N ASP A 197 0.68 -22.02 -9.58
CA ASP A 197 0.84 -21.81 -11.01
C ASP A 197 0.59 -20.36 -11.46
N ALA A 198 0.23 -19.43 -10.57
CA ALA A 198 0.12 -18.01 -10.90
C ALA A 198 0.95 -17.16 -9.94
N GLY A 199 1.82 -16.31 -10.49
CA GLY A 199 2.75 -15.42 -9.78
C GLY A 199 2.09 -14.39 -8.85
N PRO A 200 2.74 -13.24 -8.56
CA PRO A 200 2.33 -12.34 -7.48
C PRO A 200 0.83 -12.02 -7.59
N SER A 201 0.14 -12.16 -6.45
CA SER A 201 -1.31 -12.29 -6.26
C SER A 201 -2.21 -11.15 -6.80
N ALA A 202 -1.68 -10.25 -7.61
CA ALA A 202 -2.43 -9.20 -8.28
C ALA A 202 -3.24 -9.70 -9.50
N ASN A 203 -2.91 -10.86 -10.09
CA ASN A 203 -3.49 -11.31 -11.37
C ASN A 203 -4.15 -12.72 -11.34
N VAL A 204 -4.67 -13.19 -10.20
CA VAL A 204 -5.41 -14.46 -10.15
C VAL A 204 -6.90 -14.21 -10.37
N GLU A 205 -7.41 -14.46 -11.58
CA GLU A 205 -8.86 -14.62 -11.82
C GLU A 205 -9.31 -15.96 -11.25
N GLY A 206 -9.65 -15.97 -9.96
CA GLY A 206 -10.32 -17.11 -9.33
C GLY A 206 -11.75 -17.24 -9.86
N LYS A 207 -12.26 -18.48 -9.96
CA LYS A 207 -13.62 -18.88 -10.40
C LYS A 207 -14.81 -18.17 -9.71
N HIS A 208 -14.58 -17.25 -8.77
CA HIS A 208 -15.58 -16.41 -8.12
C HIS A 208 -15.55 -14.93 -8.52
N PHE A 209 -14.67 -14.51 -9.45
CA PHE A 209 -14.61 -13.14 -9.93
C PHE A 209 -14.80 -13.11 -11.44
N LYS A 210 -16.01 -12.76 -11.89
CA LYS A 210 -16.30 -12.50 -13.30
C LYS A 210 -16.09 -11.01 -13.53
N SER A 211 -14.90 -10.62 -13.99
CA SER A 211 -14.65 -9.25 -14.44
C SER A 211 -15.19 -9.14 -15.87
N VAL A 212 -16.21 -8.29 -16.06
CA VAL A 212 -16.74 -7.98 -17.40
C VAL A 212 -15.86 -6.87 -17.95
N PHE A 213 -14.67 -7.22 -18.45
CA PHE A 213 -13.94 -6.39 -19.43
C PHE A 213 -12.76 -7.19 -20.01
N ASP A 214 -12.99 -7.78 -21.18
CA ASP A 214 -11.95 -8.43 -21.98
C ASP A 214 -11.26 -7.38 -22.87
N GLY A 215 -9.94 -7.43 -22.94
CA GLY A 215 -9.12 -6.46 -23.66
C GLY A 215 -7.63 -6.61 -23.42
N SER A 216 -7.04 -7.67 -23.98
CA SER A 216 -5.68 -7.80 -24.56
C SER A 216 -4.50 -7.06 -23.92
N THR A 217 -3.41 -7.77 -23.60
CA THR A 217 -2.18 -7.88 -24.43
C THR A 217 -1.20 -8.85 -23.75
N GLU A 218 -0.68 -9.79 -24.52
CA GLU A 218 0.31 -10.83 -24.17
C GLU A 218 1.72 -10.22 -24.08
N GLU A 219 2.49 -10.51 -23.01
CA GLU A 219 3.97 -10.44 -22.92
C GLU A 219 4.42 -10.55 -21.43
N ASP A 220 4.41 -11.73 -20.78
CA ASP A 220 5.23 -11.94 -19.55
C ASP A 220 5.34 -13.42 -19.04
N SER A 221 5.23 -14.45 -19.88
CA SER A 221 5.15 -15.85 -19.41
C SER A 221 6.48 -16.61 -19.25
N ASP A 222 7.64 -15.98 -19.43
CA ASP A 222 8.86 -16.71 -19.80
C ASP A 222 9.95 -16.87 -18.71
N LYS A 223 9.62 -16.76 -17.41
CA LYS A 223 10.65 -16.76 -16.33
C LYS A 223 10.62 -17.92 -15.33
N ASN A 224 9.78 -18.93 -15.53
CA ASN A 224 9.64 -20.06 -14.59
C ASN A 224 10.02 -21.44 -15.16
N GLN A 225 10.61 -21.51 -16.36
CA GLN A 225 11.15 -22.76 -16.89
C GLN A 225 12.66 -22.81 -16.67
N VAL A 226 13.14 -23.93 -16.13
CA VAL A 226 14.57 -24.27 -16.19
C VAL A 226 14.91 -24.44 -17.68
N ASP A 227 15.91 -23.69 -18.18
CA ASP A 227 16.36 -23.83 -19.56
C ASP A 227 17.06 -25.18 -19.74
N PHE A 228 16.25 -26.17 -20.12
CA PHE A 228 16.65 -27.55 -20.33
C PHE A 228 17.66 -27.71 -21.47
N GLU A 229 17.61 -26.85 -22.51
CA GLU A 229 18.55 -26.94 -23.63
C GLU A 229 19.95 -26.47 -23.22
N GLN A 230 20.04 -25.42 -22.40
CA GLN A 230 21.32 -24.88 -21.96
C GLN A 230 22.04 -25.79 -20.94
N HIS A 231 21.30 -26.55 -20.12
CA HIS A 231 21.85 -27.29 -18.97
C HIS A 231 21.83 -28.82 -19.12
N LYS A 232 21.37 -29.37 -20.25
CA LYS A 232 21.23 -30.82 -20.48
C LYS A 232 22.45 -31.65 -20.06
N GLY A 233 23.65 -31.24 -20.49
CA GLY A 233 24.89 -31.97 -20.16
C GLY A 233 25.23 -31.95 -18.66
N LYS A 234 24.81 -30.94 -17.91
CA LYS A 234 24.98 -30.89 -16.44
C LYS A 234 23.95 -31.73 -15.73
N ILE A 235 22.71 -31.75 -16.24
CA ILE A 235 21.62 -32.59 -15.72
C ILE A 235 21.99 -34.07 -15.89
N ASP A 236 22.50 -34.47 -17.06
CA ASP A 236 22.93 -35.86 -17.30
C ASP A 236 24.09 -36.27 -16.36
N ASN A 237 25.04 -35.36 -16.12
CA ASN A 237 26.12 -35.59 -15.16
C ASN A 237 25.61 -35.71 -13.72
N LEU A 238 24.66 -34.87 -13.32
CA LEU A 238 24.04 -34.90 -11.99
C LEU A 238 23.28 -36.22 -11.79
N LEU A 239 22.46 -36.62 -12.77
CA LEU A 239 21.67 -37.87 -12.72
C LEU A 239 22.55 -39.12 -12.75
N SER A 240 23.73 -39.07 -13.38
CA SER A 240 24.68 -40.18 -13.35
C SER A 240 25.21 -40.51 -11.95
N GLY A 241 25.32 -39.51 -11.07
CA GLY A 241 25.80 -39.66 -9.69
C GLY A 241 24.72 -40.15 -8.72
N ILE A 242 23.48 -39.63 -8.85
CA ILE A 242 22.39 -39.94 -7.92
C ILE A 242 21.46 -41.06 -8.39
N GLY A 243 21.49 -41.39 -9.68
CA GLY A 243 20.62 -42.38 -10.33
C GLY A 243 19.36 -41.77 -10.96
N THR A 244 18.73 -42.55 -11.84
CA THR A 244 17.52 -42.17 -12.58
C THR A 244 16.27 -42.75 -11.93
N PHE A 245 15.18 -42.00 -11.99
CA PHE A 245 13.86 -42.49 -11.56
C PHE A 245 13.21 -43.33 -12.67
N ASP A 246 12.72 -44.52 -12.32
CA ASP A 246 11.91 -45.36 -13.20
C ASP A 246 10.47 -45.45 -12.63
N PRO A 247 9.46 -44.88 -13.33
CA PRO A 247 8.08 -44.89 -12.88
C PRO A 247 7.45 -46.30 -12.83
N ALA A 248 8.07 -47.31 -13.45
CA ALA A 248 7.59 -48.70 -13.38
C ALA A 248 8.07 -49.45 -12.13
N VAL A 249 9.17 -48.99 -11.50
CA VAL A 249 9.86 -49.70 -10.42
C VAL A 249 9.83 -48.94 -9.10
N SER A 250 9.78 -47.60 -9.14
CA SER A 250 9.87 -46.74 -7.97
C SER A 250 8.66 -45.83 -7.82
N LYS A 251 8.18 -45.67 -6.59
CA LYS A 251 7.14 -44.71 -6.24
C LYS A 251 7.77 -43.35 -5.95
N GLN A 252 7.13 -42.28 -6.43
CA GLN A 252 7.55 -40.91 -6.14
C GLN A 252 7.41 -40.59 -4.64
N ASP A 253 8.45 -40.00 -4.05
CA ASP A 253 8.46 -39.54 -2.67
C ASP A 253 8.02 -38.08 -2.56
N ASP A 254 7.56 -37.69 -1.37
CA ASP A 254 7.19 -36.31 -1.03
C ASP A 254 8.43 -35.55 -0.53
N LEU A 255 9.16 -34.90 -1.44
CA LEU A 255 10.44 -34.25 -1.15
C LEU A 255 10.28 -33.04 -0.21
N LYS A 256 9.06 -32.49 -0.07
CA LYS A 256 8.73 -31.43 0.90
C LYS A 256 8.98 -31.83 2.36
N LYS A 257 9.14 -33.12 2.66
CA LYS A 257 9.53 -33.59 4.00
C LYS A 257 10.97 -33.23 4.38
N ILE A 258 11.80 -32.87 3.40
CA ILE A 258 13.17 -32.37 3.63
C ILE A 258 13.08 -30.88 3.97
N SER A 259 13.60 -30.49 5.14
CA SER A 259 13.66 -29.09 5.55
C SER A 259 14.51 -28.29 4.57
N GLY A 260 13.90 -27.26 3.97
CA GLY A 260 14.51 -26.43 2.93
C GLY A 260 13.96 -26.68 1.52
N VAL A 261 13.31 -27.83 1.29
CA VAL A 261 12.61 -28.14 0.04
C VAL A 261 11.15 -27.67 0.15
N GLY A 262 10.86 -26.50 -0.41
CA GLY A 262 9.48 -26.02 -0.57
C GLY A 262 8.83 -26.51 -1.88
N PRO A 263 7.53 -26.23 -2.10
CA PRO A 263 6.81 -26.68 -3.31
C PRO A 263 7.47 -26.28 -4.64
N VAL A 264 7.99 -25.05 -4.71
CA VAL A 264 8.70 -24.54 -5.91
C VAL A 264 10.00 -25.31 -6.15
N MET A 265 10.71 -25.63 -5.07
CA MET A 265 11.97 -26.37 -5.15
C MET A 265 11.74 -27.82 -5.55
N GLU A 266 10.71 -28.45 -4.99
CA GLU A 266 10.28 -29.81 -5.37
C GLU A 266 9.90 -29.89 -6.85
N GLN A 267 9.15 -28.91 -7.38
CA GLN A 267 8.82 -28.86 -8.80
C GLN A 267 10.07 -28.76 -9.69
N LYS A 268 11.07 -27.96 -9.29
CA LYS A 268 12.34 -27.86 -10.01
C LYS A 268 13.14 -29.16 -9.93
N LEU A 269 13.19 -29.82 -8.77
CA LEU A 269 13.84 -31.12 -8.63
C LEU A 269 13.18 -32.19 -9.51
N HIS A 270 11.84 -32.21 -9.57
CA HIS A 270 11.10 -33.09 -10.48
C HIS A 270 11.39 -32.78 -11.95
N GLN A 271 11.48 -31.50 -12.32
CA GLN A 271 11.91 -31.09 -13.67
C GLN A 271 13.32 -31.63 -13.99
N LEU A 272 14.23 -31.67 -13.02
CA LEU A 272 15.58 -32.22 -13.18
C LEU A 272 15.66 -33.75 -13.15
N GLY A 273 14.55 -34.47 -12.92
CA GLY A 273 14.54 -35.93 -12.88
C GLY A 273 14.72 -36.54 -11.48
N ILE A 274 14.60 -35.74 -10.41
CA ILE A 274 14.83 -36.13 -9.03
C ILE A 274 13.50 -36.25 -8.31
N PHE A 275 13.09 -37.48 -8.00
CA PHE A 275 11.74 -37.80 -7.52
C PHE A 275 11.70 -38.60 -6.21
N THR A 276 12.86 -39.05 -5.71
CA THR A 276 12.93 -40.00 -4.58
C THR A 276 13.91 -39.53 -3.51
N PHE A 277 13.67 -39.93 -2.25
CA PHE A 277 14.62 -39.74 -1.16
C PHE A 277 15.92 -40.51 -1.43
N GLU A 278 15.87 -41.61 -2.18
CA GLU A 278 17.07 -42.35 -2.55
C GLU A 278 18.02 -41.51 -3.42
N GLN A 279 17.51 -40.83 -4.46
CA GLN A 279 18.34 -39.96 -5.29
C GLN A 279 18.95 -38.83 -4.47
N VAL A 280 18.15 -38.15 -3.64
CA VAL A 280 18.63 -37.04 -2.81
C VAL A 280 19.66 -37.52 -1.76
N SER A 281 19.47 -38.71 -1.19
CA SER A 281 20.41 -39.28 -0.21
C SER A 281 21.79 -39.60 -0.76
N ARG A 282 21.93 -39.72 -2.09
CA ARG A 282 23.19 -40.01 -2.78
C ARG A 282 23.94 -38.74 -3.20
N MET A 283 23.38 -37.56 -2.99
CA MET A 283 24.04 -36.30 -3.33
C MET A 283 25.28 -36.10 -2.45
N THR A 284 26.41 -35.83 -3.10
CA THR A 284 27.63 -35.36 -2.43
C THR A 284 27.86 -33.88 -2.69
N ASP A 285 28.96 -33.34 -2.19
CA ASP A 285 29.38 -31.97 -2.47
C ASP A 285 29.40 -31.64 -3.98
N ARG A 286 29.77 -32.62 -4.82
CA ARG A 286 29.78 -32.45 -6.27
C ARG A 286 28.38 -32.25 -6.85
N GLU A 287 27.41 -33.05 -6.42
CA GLU A 287 26.03 -32.96 -6.92
C GLU A 287 25.34 -31.69 -6.40
N TYR A 288 25.69 -31.22 -5.20
CA TYR A 288 25.22 -29.93 -4.70
C TYR A 288 25.74 -28.76 -5.54
N ASP A 289 27.03 -28.76 -5.89
CA ASP A 289 27.61 -27.71 -6.75
C ASP A 289 26.95 -27.70 -8.14
N LEU A 290 26.69 -28.89 -8.72
CA LEU A 290 25.95 -29.02 -9.99
C LEU A 290 24.49 -28.54 -9.87
N LEU A 291 23.83 -28.86 -8.75
CA LEU A 291 22.46 -28.43 -8.50
C LEU A 291 22.36 -26.91 -8.36
N ASP A 292 23.32 -26.27 -7.68
CA ASP A 292 23.39 -24.82 -7.52
C ASP A 292 23.65 -24.09 -8.84
N GLU A 293 24.45 -24.68 -9.73
CA GLU A 293 24.67 -24.13 -11.08
C GLU A 293 23.42 -24.23 -11.97
N ILE A 294 22.60 -25.27 -11.79
CA ILE A 294 21.38 -25.47 -12.57
C ILE A 294 20.21 -24.66 -11.98
N ILE A 295 20.13 -24.55 -10.65
CA ILE A 295 19.10 -23.83 -9.91
C ILE A 295 19.73 -22.56 -9.29
N SER A 296 19.93 -21.54 -10.13
CA SER A 296 20.61 -20.28 -9.76
C SER A 296 19.92 -19.43 -8.69
N GLU A 297 18.66 -19.72 -8.34
CA GLU A 297 17.86 -18.90 -7.43
C GLU A 297 18.23 -19.10 -5.94
N PHE A 298 18.84 -20.22 -5.56
CA PHE A 298 19.14 -20.52 -4.14
C PHE A 298 20.47 -21.27 -3.95
N PRO A 299 21.61 -20.69 -4.34
CA PRO A 299 22.90 -21.36 -4.26
C PRO A 299 23.29 -21.69 -2.81
N GLY A 300 23.81 -22.90 -2.58
CA GLY A 300 24.35 -23.39 -1.33
C GLY A 300 23.31 -23.89 -0.34
N ARG A 301 22.01 -23.82 -0.68
CA ARG A 301 20.93 -24.16 0.26
C ARG A 301 20.86 -25.66 0.55
N ALA A 302 20.97 -26.49 -0.48
CA ALA A 302 20.88 -27.94 -0.34
C ALA A 302 21.98 -28.52 0.57
N LYS A 303 23.21 -27.98 0.43
CA LYS A 303 24.36 -28.32 1.27
C LYS A 303 24.23 -27.78 2.69
N ARG A 304 23.82 -26.52 2.85
CA ARG A 304 23.65 -25.89 4.17
C ARG A 304 22.58 -26.58 5.02
N ASP A 305 21.48 -26.96 4.39
CA ASP A 305 20.34 -27.59 5.07
C ASP A 305 20.49 -29.13 5.14
N ASP A 306 21.63 -29.71 4.72
CA ASP A 306 21.94 -31.15 4.74
C ASP A 306 20.83 -32.06 4.16
N TRP A 307 20.46 -31.81 2.89
CA TRP A 307 19.38 -32.55 2.25
C TRP A 307 19.65 -34.05 2.13
N ALA A 308 20.88 -34.46 1.82
CA ALA A 308 21.26 -35.86 1.73
C ALA A 308 21.11 -36.60 3.07
N GLY A 309 21.54 -36.00 4.19
CA GLY A 309 21.38 -36.58 5.52
C GLY A 309 19.92 -36.72 5.93
N GLN A 310 19.10 -35.71 5.63
CA GLN A 310 17.66 -35.76 5.87
C GLN A 310 16.96 -36.81 5.00
N ALA A 311 17.30 -36.89 3.72
CA ALA A 311 16.76 -37.87 2.79
C ALA A 311 17.14 -39.31 3.19
N LEU A 312 18.37 -39.53 3.68
CA LEU A 312 18.80 -40.84 4.19
C LEU A 312 17.95 -41.26 5.41
N THR A 313 17.64 -40.32 6.30
CA THR A 313 16.79 -40.58 7.47
C THR A 313 15.36 -40.90 7.08
N LEU A 314 14.82 -40.23 6.05
CA LEU A 314 13.46 -40.45 5.56
C LEU A 314 13.35 -41.75 4.76
N LYS A 315 14.37 -42.10 3.97
CA LYS A 315 14.49 -43.38 3.26
C LYS A 315 14.42 -44.55 4.23
N ASN A 316 15.10 -44.48 5.37
CA ASN A 316 15.15 -45.57 6.35
C ASN A 316 13.89 -45.66 7.25
N LYS A 317 12.97 -44.69 7.16
CA LYS A 317 11.71 -44.67 7.92
C LYS A 317 10.51 -45.21 7.13
N ASN A 318 10.63 -45.30 5.81
CA ASN A 318 9.65 -45.90 4.90
C ASN A 318 10.04 -47.35 4.57
#